data_AF-A0A0W1B0Q0-F1
#
_entry.id   AF-A0A0W1B0Q0-F1
#
_cell.length_a   1.000
_cell.length_b   1.000
_cell.length_c   1.000
_cell.angle_alpha   90.00
_cell.angle_beta   90.00
_cell.angle_gamma   90.00
#
_symmetry.space_group_name_H-M   'P 1'
#
loop_
_entity.id
_entity.type
_entity.pdbx_description
1 polymer ?
#
loop_
_entity_poly.entity_id
_entity_poly.type
_entity_poly.pdbx_seq_one_letter_code
_entity_poly.pdbx_strand_id
1 'polypeptide(L)'
;MYKRLSAVMFPLTALLLIGALVWGYQENQEKNAILIKAENQYQRAFHDLSHHVERLHGELGNTLAVNSASNGMHRKGLVNVWRMTSEAQNEINQLPLTLLPFSKTEEFLSKISNFSYKAGIRDFTKKPLTDGELSNLKALYKSSGEISKDLQDVQNKVIGSRLRWMDVETALATENKAEDNSIIDGFKSVDKRVEGYPELDWGPSVASIYDKRSVKMLGGTPVSVEDIKRKAIKFANAGSSAKVDVKENGKNTKWPSYTATVSGSNNNQIISMDFTKNGGLLISYYDNREIGPAKVSLEEAVVKAEQFLNKKGYPHMTAVNADRYDNIGNLTFVTNQNDVLIYPEKMTIRIGLDTGTAVGFEASEYVNEHKDNRKIPKPKLTLAEAKKFLNSDFKENYHRMAWIKNDDSVEVLTYEFGGEVNGTQYRIYLNADDGIEESVEEIRASSGVDQK
;
A
#
# COMPACT_ATOMS: atom_id res chain seq x y z
N MET A 1 -55.74 14.25 -56.47
CA MET A 1 -55.84 13.62 -55.14
C MET A 1 -54.47 13.30 -54.54
N TYR A 2 -53.59 12.59 -55.26
CA TYR A 2 -52.25 12.19 -54.77
C TYR A 2 -51.31 13.34 -54.35
N LYS A 3 -51.27 14.47 -55.08
CA LYS A 3 -50.41 15.64 -54.73
C LYS A 3 -50.71 16.27 -53.37
N ARG A 4 -51.98 16.26 -52.92
CA ARG A 4 -52.37 16.86 -51.63
C ARG A 4 -52.06 15.90 -50.48
N LEU A 5 -52.22 14.59 -50.70
CA LEU A 5 -51.88 13.56 -49.72
C LEU A 5 -50.36 13.49 -49.50
N SER A 6 -49.57 13.53 -50.59
CA SER A 6 -48.10 13.50 -50.51
C SER A 6 -47.52 14.75 -49.86
N ALA A 7 -48.14 15.92 -50.03
CA ALA A 7 -47.69 17.18 -49.43
C ALA A 7 -47.78 17.19 -47.88
N VAL A 8 -48.65 16.36 -47.30
CA VAL A 8 -48.81 16.24 -45.84
C VAL A 8 -48.10 15.01 -45.29
N MET A 9 -48.15 13.88 -46.00
CA MET A 9 -47.53 12.63 -45.55
C MET A 9 -46.00 12.70 -45.56
N PHE A 10 -45.39 13.35 -46.57
CA PHE A 10 -43.93 13.44 -46.65
C PHE A 10 -43.28 14.19 -45.47
N PRO A 11 -43.72 15.40 -45.07
CA PRO A 11 -43.15 16.07 -43.91
C PRO A 11 -43.44 15.34 -42.59
N LEU A 12 -44.61 14.69 -42.46
CA LEU A 12 -44.92 13.88 -41.28
C LEU A 12 -43.99 12.67 -41.15
N THR A 13 -43.79 11.91 -42.24
CA THR A 13 -42.86 10.78 -42.26
C THR A 13 -41.41 11.25 -42.03
N ALA A 14 -41.01 12.39 -42.59
CA ALA A 14 -39.69 12.97 -42.34
C ALA A 14 -39.49 13.33 -40.85
N LEU A 15 -40.49 13.93 -40.20
CA LEU A 15 -40.44 14.23 -38.76
C LEU A 15 -40.36 12.96 -37.91
N LEU A 16 -41.13 11.93 -38.24
CA LEU A 16 -41.06 10.63 -37.55
C LEU A 16 -39.68 9.96 -37.73
N LEU A 17 -39.10 10.05 -38.93
CA LEU A 17 -37.78 9.50 -39.21
C LEU A 17 -36.67 10.25 -38.46
N ILE A 18 -36.75 11.58 -38.39
CA ILE A 18 -35.83 12.39 -37.57
C ILE A 18 -35.98 12.03 -36.08
N GLY A 19 -37.21 11.88 -35.60
CA GLY A 19 -37.48 11.45 -34.22
C GLY A 19 -36.88 10.09 -33.90
N ALA A 20 -37.03 9.11 -34.79
CA ALA A 20 -36.44 7.78 -34.64
C ALA A 20 -34.91 7.80 -34.66
N LEU A 21 -34.29 8.63 -35.51
CA LEU A 21 -32.83 8.80 -35.55
C LEU A 21 -32.28 9.45 -34.28
N VAL A 22 -32.95 10.49 -33.76
CA VAL A 22 -32.56 11.15 -32.50
C VAL A 22 -32.71 10.19 -31.33
N TRP A 23 -33.84 9.47 -31.25
CA TRP A 23 -34.08 8.48 -30.20
C TRP A 23 -33.06 7.33 -30.28
N GLY A 24 -32.80 6.79 -31.47
CA GLY A 24 -31.79 5.75 -31.64
C GLY A 24 -30.37 6.22 -31.30
N TYR A 25 -30.04 7.48 -31.55
CA TYR A 25 -28.76 8.07 -31.15
C TYR A 25 -28.66 8.24 -29.62
N GLN A 26 -29.72 8.72 -28.96
CA GLN A 26 -29.79 8.84 -27.51
C GLN A 26 -29.70 7.47 -26.82
N GLU A 27 -30.48 6.49 -27.29
CA GLU A 27 -30.45 5.11 -26.80
C GLU A 27 -29.05 4.51 -26.94
N ASN A 28 -28.37 4.73 -28.08
CA ASN A 28 -27.01 4.27 -28.28
C ASN A 28 -26.01 4.96 -27.34
N GLN A 29 -26.19 6.24 -27.03
CA GLN A 29 -25.35 6.94 -26.04
C GLN A 29 -25.58 6.41 -24.62
N GLU A 30 -26.83 6.26 -24.19
CA GLU A 30 -27.17 5.74 -22.86
C GLU A 30 -26.65 4.31 -22.68
N LYS A 31 -26.84 3.46 -23.70
CA LYS A 31 -26.27 2.10 -23.72
C LYS A 31 -24.75 2.12 -23.56
N ASN A 32 -24.04 2.94 -24.34
CA ASN A 32 -22.58 3.02 -24.24
C ASN A 32 -22.11 3.56 -22.88
N ALA A 33 -22.82 4.52 -22.30
CA ALA A 33 -22.51 5.04 -20.97
C ALA A 33 -22.70 3.97 -19.89
N ILE A 34 -23.77 3.16 -19.97
CA ILE A 34 -24.02 2.03 -19.07
C ILE A 34 -22.91 0.97 -19.23
N LEU A 35 -22.53 0.61 -20.46
CA LEU A 35 -21.46 -0.36 -20.72
C LEU A 35 -20.11 0.09 -20.16
N ILE A 36 -19.74 1.36 -20.36
CA ILE A 36 -18.50 1.91 -19.81
C ILE A 36 -18.54 1.91 -18.28
N LYS A 37 -19.68 2.25 -17.68
CA LYS A 37 -19.85 2.24 -16.22
C LYS A 37 -19.71 0.82 -15.65
N ALA A 38 -20.33 -0.17 -16.29
CA ALA A 38 -20.22 -1.58 -15.92
C ALA A 38 -18.77 -2.09 -16.05
N GLU A 39 -18.11 -1.79 -17.17
CA GLU A 39 -16.71 -2.14 -17.40
C GLU A 39 -15.78 -1.56 -16.32
N ASN A 40 -15.91 -0.27 -16.01
CA ASN A 40 -15.13 0.38 -14.96
C ASN A 40 -15.40 -0.21 -13.57
N GLN A 41 -16.64 -0.62 -13.31
CA GLN A 41 -17.03 -1.26 -12.06
C GLN A 41 -16.37 -2.65 -11.94
N TYR A 42 -16.39 -3.46 -13.00
CA TYR A 42 -15.75 -4.78 -13.01
C TYR A 42 -14.24 -4.70 -12.91
N GLN A 43 -13.60 -3.78 -13.64
CA GLN A 43 -12.16 -3.56 -13.55
C GLN A 43 -11.74 -3.16 -12.13
N ARG A 44 -12.50 -2.26 -11.50
CA ARG A 44 -12.24 -1.84 -10.11
C ARG A 44 -12.44 -3.00 -9.14
N ALA A 45 -13.59 -3.67 -9.19
CA ALA A 45 -13.88 -4.79 -8.31
C ALA A 45 -12.83 -5.91 -8.43
N PHE A 46 -12.37 -6.22 -9.64
CA PHE A 46 -11.34 -7.23 -9.84
C PHE A 46 -9.96 -6.78 -9.31
N HIS A 47 -9.59 -5.53 -9.52
CA HIS A 47 -8.36 -4.96 -8.97
C HIS A 47 -8.37 -4.95 -7.44
N ASP A 48 -9.47 -4.52 -6.84
CA ASP A 48 -9.65 -4.48 -5.39
C ASP A 48 -9.67 -5.89 -4.79
N LEU A 49 -10.29 -6.86 -5.46
CA LEU A 49 -10.22 -8.28 -5.11
C LEU A 49 -8.78 -8.80 -5.12
N SER A 50 -8.03 -8.55 -6.20
CA SER A 50 -6.62 -8.97 -6.30
C SER A 50 -5.79 -8.38 -5.16
N HIS A 51 -5.99 -7.10 -4.87
CA HIS A 51 -5.34 -6.39 -3.77
C HIS A 51 -5.69 -6.99 -2.40
N HIS A 52 -6.97 -7.22 -2.10
CA HIS A 52 -7.39 -7.75 -0.80
C HIS A 52 -6.97 -9.21 -0.58
N VAL A 53 -6.92 -10.04 -1.63
CA VAL A 53 -6.38 -11.41 -1.53
C VAL A 53 -4.87 -11.41 -1.31
N GLU A 54 -4.13 -10.48 -1.93
CA GLU A 54 -2.70 -10.30 -1.64
C GLU A 54 -2.46 -9.81 -0.20
N ARG A 55 -3.27 -8.85 0.26
CA ARG A 55 -3.24 -8.37 1.65
C ARG A 55 -3.58 -9.48 2.64
N LEU A 56 -4.59 -10.31 2.33
CA LEU A 56 -4.97 -11.48 3.10
C LEU A 56 -3.79 -12.44 3.29
N HIS A 57 -3.07 -12.75 2.21
CA HIS A 57 -1.88 -13.59 2.25
C HIS A 57 -0.81 -13.04 3.21
N GLY A 58 -0.54 -11.73 3.13
CA GLY A 58 0.42 -11.08 4.03
C GLY A 58 0.00 -11.13 5.51
N GLU A 59 -1.28 -10.88 5.83
CA GLU A 59 -1.78 -10.95 7.21
C GLU A 59 -1.75 -12.38 7.77
N LEU A 60 -2.01 -13.40 6.94
CA LEU A 60 -1.82 -14.80 7.31
C LEU A 60 -0.35 -15.10 7.62
N GLY A 61 0.56 -14.60 6.79
CA GLY A 61 2.01 -14.73 6.99
C GLY A 61 2.47 -14.07 8.30
N ASN A 62 2.07 -12.82 8.55
CA ASN A 62 2.37 -12.10 9.79
C ASN A 62 1.85 -12.85 11.02
N THR A 63 0.63 -13.42 10.94
CA THR A 63 0.04 -14.22 12.03
C THR A 63 0.83 -15.50 12.30
N LEU A 64 1.47 -16.09 11.29
CA LEU A 64 2.32 -17.27 11.44
C LEU A 64 3.75 -16.94 11.89
N ALA A 65 4.17 -15.68 11.75
CA ALA A 65 5.53 -15.24 12.03
C ALA A 65 5.75 -14.84 13.51
N VAL A 66 4.68 -14.56 14.25
CA VAL A 66 4.73 -14.25 15.68
C VAL A 66 4.96 -15.52 16.52
N ASN A 67 5.37 -15.37 17.78
CA ASN A 67 5.54 -16.49 18.70
C ASN A 67 4.20 -17.12 19.09
N SER A 68 4.22 -18.44 19.34
CA SER A 68 3.02 -19.21 19.71
C SER A 68 2.31 -18.70 20.97
N ALA A 69 3.04 -18.09 21.90
CA ALA A 69 2.51 -17.48 23.13
C ALA A 69 1.90 -16.08 22.91
N SER A 70 2.04 -15.50 21.72
CA SER A 70 1.70 -14.10 21.42
C SER A 70 0.23 -13.93 21.09
N ASN A 71 -0.58 -14.27 22.08
CA ASN A 71 -2.03 -14.25 22.08
C ASN A 71 -2.64 -12.96 21.50
N GLY A 72 -2.06 -11.80 21.83
CA GLY A 72 -2.51 -10.50 21.32
C GLY A 72 -2.29 -10.34 19.80
N MET A 73 -1.11 -10.73 19.31
CA MET A 73 -0.80 -10.63 17.88
C MET A 73 -1.54 -11.65 17.04
N HIS A 74 -1.69 -12.89 17.51
CA HIS A 74 -2.55 -13.86 16.84
C HIS A 74 -3.99 -13.34 16.70
N ARG A 75 -4.54 -12.80 17.79
CA ARG A 75 -5.88 -12.20 17.78
C ARG A 75 -5.99 -11.10 16.73
N LYS A 76 -5.04 -10.15 16.73
CA LYS A 76 -5.00 -9.04 15.78
C LYS A 76 -4.92 -9.53 14.34
N GLY A 77 -3.98 -10.44 14.05
CA GLY A 77 -3.79 -11.01 12.72
C GLY A 77 -5.05 -11.68 12.21
N LEU A 78 -5.73 -12.48 13.04
CA LEU A 78 -6.99 -13.13 12.69
C LEU A 78 -8.15 -12.16 12.44
N VAL A 79 -8.25 -11.06 13.21
CA VAL A 79 -9.24 -10.00 12.93
C VAL A 79 -8.95 -9.31 11.59
N ASN A 80 -7.68 -9.06 11.27
CA ASN A 80 -7.29 -8.50 9.97
C ASN A 80 -7.61 -9.45 8.82
N VAL A 81 -7.27 -10.73 8.97
CA VAL A 81 -7.58 -11.78 7.99
C VAL A 81 -9.09 -11.84 7.74
N TRP A 82 -9.91 -11.84 8.80
CA TRP A 82 -11.38 -11.76 8.68
C TRP A 82 -11.83 -10.52 7.87
N ARG A 83 -11.30 -9.34 8.20
CA ARG A 83 -11.65 -8.11 7.50
C ARG A 83 -11.29 -8.19 6.02
N MET A 84 -10.05 -8.58 5.67
CA MET A 84 -9.61 -8.68 4.28
C MET A 84 -10.45 -9.70 3.50
N THR A 85 -10.79 -10.83 4.10
CA THR A 85 -11.68 -11.82 3.45
C THR A 85 -13.09 -11.30 3.23
N SER A 86 -13.62 -10.48 4.14
CA SER A 86 -14.94 -9.89 3.99
C SER A 86 -14.98 -8.86 2.86
N GLU A 87 -13.94 -8.05 2.72
CA GLU A 87 -13.79 -7.15 1.57
C GLU A 87 -13.69 -7.95 0.26
N ALA A 88 -12.79 -8.95 0.19
CA ALA A 88 -12.64 -9.83 -0.97
C ALA A 88 -13.96 -10.47 -1.40
N GLN A 89 -14.80 -10.90 -0.46
CA GLN A 89 -16.14 -11.41 -0.75
C GLN A 89 -17.06 -10.34 -1.34
N ASN A 90 -17.04 -9.12 -0.81
CA ASN A 90 -17.81 -8.00 -1.34
C ASN A 90 -17.38 -7.64 -2.77
N GLU A 91 -16.09 -7.73 -3.10
CA GLU A 91 -15.61 -7.47 -4.44
C GLU A 91 -15.98 -8.57 -5.44
N ILE A 92 -15.91 -9.85 -5.03
CA ILE A 92 -16.41 -10.98 -5.85
C ILE A 92 -17.89 -10.77 -6.20
N ASN A 93 -18.70 -10.34 -5.24
CA ASN A 93 -20.13 -10.07 -5.46
C ASN A 93 -20.42 -8.93 -6.45
N GLN A 94 -19.42 -8.10 -6.76
CA GLN A 94 -19.53 -7.02 -7.74
C GLN A 94 -19.05 -7.42 -9.14
N LEU A 95 -18.47 -8.61 -9.30
CA LEU A 95 -18.12 -9.19 -10.59
C LEU A 95 -19.37 -9.81 -11.26
N PRO A 96 -19.36 -10.07 -12.58
CA PRO A 96 -20.47 -10.73 -13.26
C PRO A 96 -20.55 -12.22 -12.85
N LEU A 97 -21.13 -12.47 -11.67
CA LEU A 97 -21.17 -13.77 -10.99
C LEU A 97 -22.01 -14.84 -11.69
N THR A 98 -22.99 -14.44 -12.49
CA THR A 98 -23.90 -15.39 -13.17
C THR A 98 -23.21 -16.23 -14.23
N LEU A 99 -21.99 -15.88 -14.65
CA LEU A 99 -21.34 -16.47 -15.82
C LEU A 99 -19.90 -16.95 -15.56
N LEU A 100 -19.29 -16.59 -14.42
CA LEU A 100 -17.91 -16.96 -14.09
C LEU A 100 -17.84 -17.99 -12.95
N PRO A 101 -16.94 -18.98 -13.00
CA PRO A 101 -16.78 -19.98 -11.95
C PRO A 101 -16.05 -19.38 -10.74
N PHE A 102 -16.82 -18.81 -9.81
CA PHE A 102 -16.30 -18.22 -8.56
C PHE A 102 -16.72 -18.95 -7.29
N SER A 103 -17.59 -19.97 -7.41
CA SER A 103 -18.25 -20.59 -6.27
C SER A 103 -17.25 -21.20 -5.28
N LYS A 104 -16.11 -21.73 -5.75
CA LYS A 104 -15.08 -22.28 -4.85
C LYS A 104 -14.23 -21.20 -4.21
N THR A 105 -13.91 -20.14 -4.95
CA THR A 105 -13.19 -18.98 -4.38
C THR A 105 -14.01 -18.29 -3.30
N GLU A 106 -15.31 -18.09 -3.52
CA GLU A 106 -16.25 -17.55 -2.54
C GLU A 106 -16.36 -18.47 -1.31
N GLU A 107 -16.50 -19.78 -1.52
CA GLU A 107 -16.55 -20.80 -0.47
C GLU A 107 -15.26 -20.79 0.38
N PHE A 108 -14.10 -20.66 -0.27
CA PHE A 108 -12.80 -20.58 0.38
C PHE A 108 -12.65 -19.31 1.24
N LEU A 109 -12.96 -18.13 0.69
CA LEU A 109 -12.93 -16.88 1.44
C LEU A 109 -13.91 -16.89 2.61
N SER A 110 -15.09 -17.50 2.43
CA SER A 110 -16.08 -17.69 3.49
C SER A 110 -15.55 -18.57 4.62
N LYS A 111 -14.85 -19.66 4.30
CA LYS A 111 -14.23 -20.54 5.31
C LYS A 111 -13.13 -19.81 6.10
N ILE A 112 -12.27 -19.04 5.42
CA ILE A 112 -11.23 -18.23 6.08
C ILE A 112 -11.86 -17.15 6.97
N SER A 113 -12.83 -16.40 6.45
CA SER A 113 -13.54 -15.35 7.17
C SER A 113 -14.13 -15.88 8.48
N ASN A 114 -14.85 -17.00 8.39
CA ASN A 114 -15.46 -17.66 9.54
C ASN A 114 -14.43 -18.15 10.56
N PHE A 115 -13.36 -18.81 10.12
CA PHE A 115 -12.30 -19.28 11.03
C PHE A 115 -11.62 -18.11 11.75
N SER A 116 -11.22 -17.09 10.98
CA SER A 116 -10.38 -16.00 11.47
C SER A 116 -11.16 -15.11 12.42
N TYR A 117 -12.44 -14.88 12.15
CA TYR A 117 -13.32 -14.22 13.10
C TYR A 117 -13.42 -15.01 14.42
N LYS A 118 -13.73 -16.31 14.35
CA LYS A 118 -13.93 -17.17 15.54
C LYS A 118 -12.68 -17.22 16.41
N ALA A 119 -11.53 -17.48 15.81
CA ALA A 119 -10.28 -17.51 16.52
C ALA A 119 -9.97 -16.11 17.08
N GLY A 120 -10.11 -15.06 16.27
CA GLY A 120 -9.82 -13.66 16.62
C GLY A 120 -10.70 -13.04 17.72
N ILE A 121 -11.85 -13.61 18.08
CA ILE A 121 -12.66 -13.10 19.22
C ILE A 121 -12.50 -13.93 20.50
N ARG A 122 -11.75 -15.03 20.45
CA ARG A 122 -11.57 -15.94 21.59
C ARG A 122 -10.64 -15.33 22.64
N ASP A 123 -10.82 -15.75 23.90
CA ASP A 123 -9.85 -15.48 24.95
C ASP A 123 -8.65 -16.42 24.84
N PHE A 124 -7.62 -15.96 24.15
CA PHE A 124 -6.39 -16.71 23.92
C PHE A 124 -5.62 -17.03 25.21
N THR A 125 -5.85 -16.31 26.31
CA THR A 125 -5.23 -16.65 27.60
C THR A 125 -5.76 -17.96 28.17
N LYS A 126 -6.98 -18.35 27.78
CA LYS A 126 -7.63 -19.60 28.20
C LYS A 126 -7.65 -20.65 27.10
N LYS A 127 -7.70 -20.22 25.84
CA LYS A 127 -7.82 -21.06 24.65
C LYS A 127 -6.91 -20.51 23.54
N PRO A 128 -5.58 -20.71 23.64
CA PRO A 128 -4.65 -20.31 22.57
C PRO A 128 -4.94 -21.07 21.28
N LEU A 129 -4.29 -20.70 20.16
CA LEU A 129 -4.37 -21.48 18.94
C LEU A 129 -3.88 -22.91 19.21
N THR A 130 -4.65 -23.89 18.76
CA THR A 130 -4.22 -25.29 18.77
C THR A 130 -3.26 -25.57 17.61
N ASP A 131 -2.46 -26.62 17.73
CA ASP A 131 -1.56 -27.05 16.64
C ASP A 131 -2.32 -27.33 15.33
N GLY A 132 -3.55 -27.84 15.43
CA GLY A 132 -4.44 -28.04 14.27
C GLY A 132 -4.86 -26.72 13.62
N GLU A 133 -5.29 -25.73 14.42
CA GLU A 133 -5.63 -24.39 13.91
C GLU A 133 -4.40 -23.70 13.28
N LEU A 134 -3.20 -23.91 13.84
CA LEU A 134 -1.95 -23.39 13.28
C LEU A 134 -1.58 -24.09 11.95
N SER A 135 -1.77 -25.41 11.87
CA SER A 135 -1.61 -26.15 10.61
C SER A 135 -2.59 -25.66 9.54
N ASN A 136 -3.83 -25.36 9.93
CA ASN A 136 -4.83 -24.78 9.03
C ASN A 136 -4.37 -23.40 8.53
N LEU A 137 -3.87 -22.53 9.42
CA LEU A 137 -3.30 -21.23 9.03
C LEU A 137 -2.14 -21.37 8.03
N LYS A 138 -1.23 -22.35 8.22
CA LYS A 138 -0.14 -22.64 7.28
C LYS A 138 -0.68 -23.09 5.91
N ALA A 139 -1.71 -23.93 5.88
CA ALA A 139 -2.37 -24.34 4.64
C ALA A 139 -3.05 -23.14 3.94
N LEU A 140 -3.78 -22.31 4.69
CA LEU A 140 -4.43 -21.10 4.19
C LEU A 140 -3.42 -20.08 3.66
N TYR A 141 -2.28 -19.91 4.33
CA TYR A 141 -1.19 -19.05 3.86
C TYR A 141 -0.67 -19.52 2.50
N LYS A 142 -0.41 -20.82 2.34
CA LYS A 142 0.01 -21.40 1.06
C LYS A 142 -1.05 -21.20 -0.03
N SER A 143 -2.30 -21.57 0.24
CA SER A 143 -3.40 -21.46 -0.72
C SER A 143 -3.67 -20.01 -1.13
N SER A 144 -3.67 -19.07 -0.19
CA SER A 144 -3.86 -17.64 -0.49
C SER A 144 -2.73 -17.06 -1.34
N GLY A 145 -1.49 -17.51 -1.16
CA GLY A 145 -0.37 -17.10 -2.01
C GLY A 145 -0.51 -17.59 -3.45
N GLU A 146 -0.95 -18.84 -3.64
CA GLU A 146 -1.25 -19.41 -4.95
C GLU A 146 -2.39 -18.65 -5.65
N ILE A 147 -3.50 -18.39 -4.94
CA ILE A 147 -4.66 -17.66 -5.48
C ILE A 147 -4.28 -16.20 -5.80
N SER A 148 -3.53 -15.54 -4.92
CA SER A 148 -3.07 -14.16 -5.14
C SER A 148 -2.25 -14.06 -6.44
N LYS A 149 -1.32 -14.99 -6.65
CA LYS A 149 -0.51 -15.06 -7.87
C LYS A 149 -1.39 -15.26 -9.11
N ASP A 150 -2.35 -16.17 -9.04
CA ASP A 150 -3.26 -16.42 -10.16
C ASP A 150 -4.11 -15.20 -10.52
N LEU A 151 -4.64 -14.48 -9.52
CA LEU A 151 -5.41 -13.26 -9.72
C LEU A 151 -4.54 -12.16 -10.35
N GLN A 152 -3.30 -12.01 -9.90
CA GLN A 152 -2.33 -11.08 -10.51
C GLN A 152 -2.01 -11.47 -11.97
N ASP A 153 -1.85 -12.76 -12.27
CA ASP A 153 -1.63 -13.25 -13.63
C ASP A 153 -2.81 -12.94 -14.56
N VAL A 154 -4.04 -13.11 -14.05
CA VAL A 154 -5.26 -12.70 -14.78
C VAL A 154 -5.29 -11.19 -14.97
N GLN A 155 -4.99 -10.40 -13.94
CA GLN A 155 -4.92 -8.94 -14.04
C GLN A 155 -3.95 -8.49 -15.12
N ASN A 156 -2.75 -9.06 -15.13
CA ASN A 156 -1.71 -8.75 -16.10
C ASN A 156 -2.14 -9.10 -17.52
N LYS A 157 -2.85 -10.21 -17.73
CA LYS A 157 -3.41 -10.59 -19.04
C LYS A 157 -4.52 -9.66 -19.49
N VAL A 158 -5.44 -9.28 -18.59
CA VAL A 158 -6.54 -8.34 -18.90
C VAL A 158 -5.99 -7.00 -19.35
N ILE A 159 -5.02 -6.45 -18.60
CA ILE A 159 -4.38 -5.18 -18.91
C ILE A 159 -3.54 -5.28 -20.20
N GLY A 160 -2.72 -6.34 -20.32
CA GLY A 160 -1.82 -6.54 -21.45
C GLY A 160 -2.53 -6.75 -22.78
N SER A 161 -3.63 -7.52 -22.78
CA SER A 161 -4.42 -7.84 -23.97
C SER A 161 -5.62 -6.89 -24.17
N ARG A 162 -5.80 -5.88 -23.31
CA ARG A 162 -6.92 -4.92 -23.33
C ARG A 162 -8.29 -5.61 -23.39
N LEU A 163 -8.43 -6.70 -22.64
CA LEU A 163 -9.67 -7.47 -22.61
C LEU A 163 -10.75 -6.68 -21.88
N ARG A 164 -11.99 -6.72 -22.38
CA ARG A 164 -13.15 -6.09 -21.74
C ARG A 164 -13.97 -7.14 -21.01
N TRP A 165 -14.30 -6.87 -19.76
CA TRP A 165 -15.16 -7.75 -18.94
C TRP A 165 -16.56 -7.91 -19.55
N MET A 166 -17.08 -6.86 -20.18
CA MET A 166 -18.35 -6.91 -20.90
C MET A 166 -18.35 -7.86 -22.10
N ASP A 167 -17.20 -8.05 -22.77
CA ASP A 167 -17.09 -9.00 -23.89
C ASP A 167 -17.15 -10.44 -23.38
N VAL A 168 -16.58 -10.70 -22.21
CA VAL A 168 -16.64 -11.99 -21.51
C VAL A 168 -18.08 -12.30 -21.09
N GLU A 169 -18.77 -11.33 -20.47
CA GLU A 169 -20.17 -11.47 -20.08
C GLU A 169 -21.07 -11.79 -21.29
N THR A 170 -20.87 -11.08 -22.41
CA THR A 170 -21.62 -11.31 -23.65
C THR A 170 -21.32 -12.67 -24.28
N ALA A 171 -20.05 -13.09 -24.30
CA ALA A 171 -19.64 -14.39 -24.84
C ALA A 171 -20.26 -15.55 -24.03
N LEU A 172 -20.26 -15.45 -22.70
CA LEU A 172 -20.83 -16.45 -21.82
C LEU A 172 -22.36 -16.52 -21.93
N ALA A 173 -23.04 -15.38 -22.12
CA ALA A 173 -24.49 -15.33 -22.29
C ALA A 173 -25.00 -15.86 -23.64
N THR A 174 -24.14 -15.90 -24.66
CA THR A 174 -24.51 -16.29 -26.04
C THR A 174 -24.08 -17.70 -26.43
N GLU A 175 -23.47 -18.47 -25.52
CA GLU A 175 -22.84 -19.80 -25.77
C GLU A 175 -21.84 -19.83 -26.94
N ASN A 176 -21.47 -18.66 -27.49
CA ASN A 176 -20.52 -18.54 -28.58
C ASN A 176 -19.11 -18.48 -28.01
N LYS A 177 -18.28 -19.42 -28.44
CA LYS A 177 -16.84 -19.43 -28.14
C LYS A 177 -16.17 -18.24 -28.81
N ALA A 178 -15.98 -17.15 -28.06
CA ALA A 178 -15.11 -16.06 -28.47
C ALA A 178 -13.65 -16.53 -28.54
N GLU A 179 -12.84 -15.90 -29.40
CA GLU A 179 -11.48 -16.34 -29.77
C GLU A 179 -10.40 -16.17 -28.68
N ASP A 180 -10.71 -15.57 -27.51
CA ASP A 180 -9.76 -15.48 -26.39
C ASP A 180 -10.45 -15.68 -25.02
N ASN A 181 -10.32 -16.88 -24.46
CA ASN A 181 -10.92 -17.30 -23.17
C ASN A 181 -10.02 -17.01 -21.96
N SER A 182 -8.96 -16.20 -22.10
CA SER A 182 -7.94 -15.99 -21.07
C SER A 182 -8.47 -15.59 -19.70
N ILE A 183 -9.55 -14.79 -19.63
CA ILE A 183 -10.21 -14.39 -18.38
C ILE A 183 -10.94 -15.60 -17.75
N ILE A 184 -11.75 -16.30 -18.54
CA ILE A 184 -12.53 -17.47 -18.09
C ILE A 184 -11.59 -18.60 -17.67
N ASP A 185 -10.53 -18.86 -18.44
CA ASP A 185 -9.55 -19.89 -18.16
C ASP A 185 -8.71 -19.56 -16.93
N GLY A 186 -8.42 -18.27 -16.71
CA GLY A 186 -7.85 -17.76 -15.47
C GLY A 186 -8.72 -18.10 -14.26
N PHE A 187 -10.01 -17.78 -14.32
CA PHE A 187 -10.94 -18.09 -13.23
C PHE A 187 -11.15 -19.58 -13.02
N LYS A 188 -11.31 -20.37 -14.08
CA LYS A 188 -11.38 -21.83 -13.99
C LYS A 188 -10.12 -22.41 -13.32
N SER A 189 -8.96 -21.83 -13.59
CA SER A 189 -7.70 -22.28 -12.99
C SER A 189 -7.65 -21.96 -11.49
N VAL A 190 -8.12 -20.78 -11.08
CA VAL A 190 -8.28 -20.44 -9.65
C VAL A 190 -9.28 -21.39 -8.98
N ASP A 191 -10.48 -21.53 -9.53
CA ASP A 191 -11.58 -22.32 -8.96
C ASP A 191 -11.21 -23.81 -8.84
N LYS A 192 -10.57 -24.38 -9.87
CA LYS A 192 -10.07 -25.76 -9.86
C LYS A 192 -8.93 -25.99 -8.87
N ARG A 193 -8.08 -25.00 -8.63
CA ARG A 193 -7.03 -25.11 -7.60
C ARG A 193 -7.62 -25.10 -6.20
N VAL A 194 -8.66 -24.30 -5.98
CA VAL A 194 -9.39 -24.30 -4.71
C VAL A 194 -10.08 -25.64 -4.43
N GLU A 195 -10.61 -26.31 -5.45
CA GLU A 195 -11.22 -27.64 -5.34
C GLU A 195 -10.23 -28.73 -4.85
N GLY A 196 -8.93 -28.55 -5.12
CA GLY A 196 -7.89 -29.51 -4.72
C GLY A 196 -7.48 -29.46 -3.24
N TYR A 197 -8.02 -28.54 -2.44
CA TYR A 197 -7.63 -28.40 -1.04
C TYR A 197 -8.43 -29.35 -0.11
N PRO A 198 -7.77 -29.99 0.87
CA PRO A 198 -8.43 -30.93 1.78
C PRO A 198 -9.50 -30.23 2.64
N GLU A 199 -10.58 -30.94 2.97
CA GLU A 199 -11.59 -30.47 3.94
C GLU A 199 -10.98 -30.32 5.33
N LEU A 200 -11.07 -29.11 5.88
CA LEU A 200 -10.60 -28.75 7.22
C LEU A 200 -11.78 -28.73 8.21
N ASP A 201 -11.53 -28.96 9.50
CA ASP A 201 -12.54 -28.92 10.57
C ASP A 201 -12.70 -27.49 11.13
N TRP A 202 -13.93 -26.99 11.22
CA TRP A 202 -14.21 -25.55 11.31
C TRP A 202 -15.10 -25.06 12.47
N GLY A 203 -15.56 -25.92 13.39
CA GLY A 203 -16.24 -25.53 14.65
C GLY A 203 -17.50 -24.60 14.56
N PRO A 204 -18.16 -24.22 15.67
CA PRO A 204 -19.47 -23.49 15.67
C PRO A 204 -19.36 -21.95 15.67
N SER A 205 -20.45 -21.23 15.34
CA SER A 205 -20.52 -19.80 14.89
C SER A 205 -21.28 -18.81 15.81
N VAL A 206 -20.89 -17.50 15.79
CA VAL A 206 -21.66 -16.25 16.09
C VAL A 206 -20.80 -14.98 15.81
N ALA A 207 -21.35 -13.74 15.69
CA ALA A 207 -20.83 -12.60 14.88
C ALA A 207 -20.57 -11.20 15.55
N SER A 208 -19.76 -10.37 14.82
CA SER A 208 -19.39 -8.89 14.84
C SER A 208 -18.66 -8.24 16.06
N ILE A 209 -17.70 -7.26 15.99
CA ILE A 209 -17.64 -5.86 15.40
C ILE A 209 -16.16 -5.28 15.46
N TYR A 210 -15.78 -4.24 14.66
CA TYR A 210 -14.73 -3.22 15.02
C TYR A 210 -14.91 -1.82 14.35
N ASP A 211 -14.30 -0.76 14.95
CA ASP A 211 -14.29 0.67 14.54
C ASP A 211 -12.92 1.38 14.80
N LYS A 212 -12.64 2.54 14.15
CA LYS A 212 -11.31 3.24 13.99
C LYS A 212 -11.01 4.49 14.89
N ARG A 213 -9.73 4.94 14.95
CA ARG A 213 -9.16 6.12 15.68
C ARG A 213 -8.59 7.28 14.80
N SER A 214 -8.16 8.39 15.42
CA SER A 214 -7.93 9.78 14.88
C SER A 214 -6.49 10.36 15.00
N VAL A 215 -6.21 11.55 14.40
CA VAL A 215 -4.87 12.19 14.15
C VAL A 215 -4.65 13.52 14.95
N LYS A 216 -3.39 13.83 15.31
CA LYS A 216 -2.91 14.99 16.13
C LYS A 216 -2.38 16.16 15.28
N MET A 217 -2.38 17.41 15.78
CA MET A 217 -1.91 18.64 15.07
C MET A 217 -0.48 19.06 15.43
N LEU A 218 0.23 19.68 14.46
CA LEU A 218 1.54 20.34 14.62
C LEU A 218 1.44 21.69 15.37
N GLY A 219 2.33 21.92 16.33
CA GLY A 219 2.52 23.22 16.99
C GLY A 219 3.47 24.17 16.24
N GLY A 220 3.59 25.42 16.69
CA GLY A 220 4.55 26.41 16.19
C GLY A 220 3.90 27.74 15.76
N THR A 221 4.69 28.82 15.73
CA THR A 221 4.23 30.13 15.25
C THR A 221 4.15 30.16 13.71
N PRO A 222 3.09 30.70 13.12
CA PRO A 222 3.01 30.90 11.67
C PRO A 222 4.20 31.72 11.15
N VAL A 223 4.75 31.33 10.00
CA VAL A 223 5.84 32.07 9.32
C VAL A 223 5.32 32.87 8.12
N SER A 224 6.04 33.92 7.74
CA SER A 224 5.69 34.75 6.57
C SER A 224 6.13 34.13 5.25
N VAL A 225 5.56 34.58 4.14
CA VAL A 225 5.97 34.19 2.78
C VAL A 225 7.45 34.56 2.53
N GLU A 226 7.89 35.70 3.04
CA GLU A 226 9.27 36.18 2.95
C GLU A 226 10.23 35.26 3.71
N ASP A 227 9.80 34.70 4.84
CA ASP A 227 10.59 33.71 5.58
C ASP A 227 10.75 32.42 4.77
N ILE A 228 9.67 31.95 4.13
CA ILE A 228 9.70 30.79 3.24
C ILE A 228 10.63 31.03 2.05
N LYS A 229 10.59 32.21 1.41
CA LYS A 229 11.52 32.57 0.33
C LYS A 229 12.98 32.45 0.78
N ARG A 230 13.33 33.02 1.94
CA ARG A 230 14.70 32.94 2.48
C ARG A 230 15.12 31.50 2.76
N LYS A 231 14.24 30.70 3.37
CA LYS A 231 14.48 29.27 3.66
C LYS A 231 14.68 28.48 2.36
N ALA A 232 13.85 28.69 1.36
CA ALA A 232 13.93 28.03 0.05
C ALA A 232 15.26 28.36 -0.67
N ILE A 233 15.67 29.63 -0.74
CA ILE A 233 16.95 30.03 -1.35
C ILE A 233 18.13 29.36 -0.64
N LYS A 234 18.12 29.38 0.69
CA LYS A 234 19.17 28.76 1.52
C LYS A 234 19.22 27.25 1.28
N PHE A 235 18.07 26.57 1.26
CA PHE A 235 18.02 25.13 1.04
C PHE A 235 18.46 24.75 -0.37
N ALA A 236 18.01 25.47 -1.40
CA ALA A 236 18.35 25.20 -2.80
C ALA A 236 19.81 25.56 -3.16
N ASN A 237 20.54 26.28 -2.29
CA ASN A 237 21.85 26.88 -2.60
C ASN A 237 21.80 27.77 -3.87
N ALA A 238 20.66 28.37 -4.19
CA ALA A 238 20.40 28.99 -5.49
C ALA A 238 21.01 30.41 -5.66
N GLY A 239 21.70 30.93 -4.64
CA GLY A 239 22.25 32.28 -4.62
C GLY A 239 21.17 33.38 -4.51
N SER A 240 21.61 34.61 -4.29
CA SER A 240 20.70 35.75 -4.00
C SER A 240 19.87 36.22 -5.20
N SER A 241 20.25 35.83 -6.42
CA SER A 241 19.58 36.24 -7.67
C SER A 241 18.50 35.25 -8.15
N ALA A 242 18.27 34.16 -7.41
CA ALA A 242 17.27 33.16 -7.77
C ALA A 242 15.85 33.73 -7.70
N LYS A 243 15.00 33.35 -8.67
CA LYS A 243 13.58 33.67 -8.63
C LYS A 243 12.88 32.64 -7.75
N VAL A 244 12.10 33.11 -6.78
CA VAL A 244 11.31 32.24 -5.90
C VAL A 244 9.85 32.69 -5.90
N ASP A 245 8.99 31.83 -6.42
CA ASP A 245 7.54 31.94 -6.27
C ASP A 245 7.10 31.16 -5.04
N VAL A 246 6.13 31.69 -4.29
CA VAL A 246 5.60 31.02 -3.10
C VAL A 246 4.09 31.08 -3.11
N LYS A 247 3.47 29.91 -3.01
CA LYS A 247 2.02 29.74 -2.97
C LYS A 247 1.60 29.16 -1.62
N GLU A 248 0.54 29.73 -1.04
CA GLU A 248 -0.12 29.13 0.13
C GLU A 248 -1.13 28.07 -0.30
N ASN A 249 -1.11 26.92 0.37
CA ASN A 249 -2.01 25.80 0.14
C ASN A 249 -2.85 25.50 1.38
N GLY A 250 -4.02 24.87 1.18
CA GLY A 250 -4.84 24.38 2.28
C GLY A 250 -5.33 25.48 3.22
N LYS A 251 -5.61 26.68 2.70
CA LYS A 251 -6.13 27.81 3.49
C LYS A 251 -7.41 27.38 4.23
N ASN A 252 -7.47 27.65 5.54
CA ASN A 252 -8.56 27.24 6.44
C ASN A 252 -8.73 25.72 6.64
N THR A 253 -7.76 24.91 6.24
CA THR A 253 -7.73 23.48 6.58
C THR A 253 -6.95 23.23 7.87
N LYS A 254 -7.01 22.00 8.38
CA LYS A 254 -6.19 21.57 9.53
C LYS A 254 -4.68 21.56 9.21
N TRP A 255 -4.29 21.61 7.94
CA TRP A 255 -2.91 21.40 7.47
C TRP A 255 -2.49 22.43 6.40
N PRO A 256 -2.43 23.73 6.74
CA PRO A 256 -1.96 24.73 5.80
C PRO A 256 -0.45 24.62 5.57
N SER A 257 -0.02 24.81 4.32
CA SER A 257 1.39 24.73 3.90
C SER A 257 1.73 25.82 2.89
N TYR A 258 3.02 26.00 2.63
CA TYR A 258 3.55 26.84 1.55
C TYR A 258 4.33 25.97 0.57
N THR A 259 4.08 26.12 -0.73
CA THR A 259 4.97 25.59 -1.78
C THR A 259 5.85 26.72 -2.28
N ALA A 260 7.17 26.55 -2.22
CA ALA A 260 8.15 27.45 -2.82
C ALA A 260 8.74 26.80 -4.07
N THR A 261 8.69 27.51 -5.19
CA THR A 261 9.30 27.10 -6.46
C THR A 261 10.49 28.01 -6.74
N VAL A 262 11.70 27.42 -6.76
CA VAL A 262 12.96 28.11 -7.02
C VAL A 262 13.42 27.78 -8.44
N SER A 263 13.63 28.82 -9.25
CA SER A 263 14.17 28.71 -10.60
C SER A 263 15.55 29.36 -10.67
N GLY A 264 16.55 28.60 -11.13
CA GLY A 264 17.90 29.11 -11.38
C GLY A 264 17.94 30.09 -12.57
N SER A 265 19.04 30.84 -12.69
CA SER A 265 19.21 31.92 -13.70
C SER A 265 19.03 31.47 -15.16
N ASN A 266 19.18 30.17 -15.46
CA ASN A 266 19.07 29.61 -16.82
C ASN A 266 17.79 28.79 -17.05
N ASN A 267 16.78 28.86 -16.16
CA ASN A 267 15.46 28.18 -16.27
C ASN A 267 15.44 26.65 -16.46
N ASN A 268 16.58 25.96 -16.52
CA ASN A 268 16.66 24.53 -16.83
C ASN A 268 16.55 23.59 -15.61
N GLN A 269 16.47 24.14 -14.40
CA GLN A 269 16.35 23.39 -13.15
C GLN A 269 15.30 24.08 -12.28
N ILE A 270 14.22 23.38 -11.99
CA ILE A 270 13.13 23.85 -11.14
C ILE A 270 13.13 22.99 -9.87
N ILE A 271 13.31 23.66 -8.74
CA ILE A 271 13.24 23.03 -7.43
C ILE A 271 11.92 23.44 -6.78
N SER A 272 11.12 22.45 -6.38
CA SER A 272 9.91 22.64 -5.59
C SER A 272 10.16 22.19 -4.15
N MET A 273 9.68 22.96 -3.19
CA MET A 273 9.80 22.65 -1.76
C MET A 273 8.51 23.01 -1.03
N ASP A 274 8.00 22.10 -0.21
CA ASP A 274 6.84 22.39 0.64
C ASP A 274 7.27 22.63 2.09
N PHE A 275 6.62 23.59 2.73
CA PHE A 275 6.88 23.99 4.10
C PHE A 275 5.60 24.01 4.93
N THR A 276 5.69 23.64 6.20
CA THR A 276 4.60 23.86 7.15
C THR A 276 4.33 25.36 7.32
N LYS A 277 3.05 25.77 7.41
CA LYS A 277 2.74 27.18 7.72
C LYS A 277 3.22 27.56 9.12
N ASN A 278 3.04 26.66 10.08
CA ASN A 278 3.51 26.82 11.45
C ASN A 278 4.95 26.33 11.56
N GLY A 279 5.88 27.20 11.95
CA GLY A 279 7.31 26.90 12.07
C GLY A 279 8.11 26.99 10.76
N GLY A 280 7.47 26.90 9.59
CA GLY A 280 8.16 26.95 8.30
C GLY A 280 9.15 25.79 8.13
N LEU A 281 8.78 24.59 8.55
CA LEU A 281 9.60 23.39 8.50
C LEU A 281 9.45 22.75 7.12
N LEU A 282 10.58 22.35 6.52
CA LEU A 282 10.60 21.76 5.19
C LEU A 282 10.09 20.33 5.26
N ILE A 283 9.00 20.03 4.54
CA ILE A 283 8.34 18.72 4.52
C ILE A 283 8.63 17.96 3.23
N SER A 284 8.82 18.65 2.11
CA SER A 284 9.15 18.02 0.84
C SER A 284 10.18 18.83 0.07
N TYR A 285 11.01 18.15 -0.71
CA TYR A 285 11.94 18.75 -1.67
C TYR A 285 11.90 17.91 -2.93
N TYR A 286 11.89 18.57 -4.09
CA TYR A 286 11.93 17.93 -5.38
C TYR A 286 12.70 18.80 -6.38
N ASP A 287 13.74 18.24 -6.97
CA ASP A 287 14.53 18.82 -8.05
C ASP A 287 14.13 18.11 -9.36
N ASN A 288 13.56 18.86 -10.30
CA ASN A 288 13.04 18.31 -11.54
C ASN A 288 14.11 17.99 -12.61
N ARG A 289 15.40 18.08 -12.26
CA ARG A 289 16.48 17.79 -13.21
C ARG A 289 16.28 16.42 -13.88
N GLU A 290 16.72 16.34 -15.12
CA GLU A 290 16.80 15.06 -15.84
C GLU A 290 17.85 14.16 -15.16
N ILE A 291 17.52 12.86 -15.05
CA ILE A 291 18.40 11.85 -14.44
C ILE A 291 18.93 10.97 -15.55
N GLY A 292 20.25 10.99 -15.74
CA GLY A 292 20.91 10.18 -16.75
C GLY A 292 21.06 8.71 -16.35
N PRO A 293 21.80 7.92 -17.15
CA PRO A 293 22.10 6.53 -16.82
C PRO A 293 22.88 6.40 -15.51
N ALA A 294 22.57 5.38 -14.72
CA ALA A 294 23.22 5.09 -13.45
C ALA A 294 24.74 4.91 -13.58
N LYS A 295 25.51 5.62 -12.74
CA LYS A 295 26.98 5.55 -12.62
C LYS A 295 27.46 5.29 -11.19
N VAL A 296 26.54 5.32 -10.22
CA VAL A 296 26.78 5.18 -8.79
C VAL A 296 25.98 3.98 -8.29
N SER A 297 26.58 3.16 -7.44
CA SER A 297 25.89 2.00 -6.85
C SER A 297 24.84 2.44 -5.82
N LEU A 298 23.96 1.52 -5.41
CA LEU A 298 22.95 1.83 -4.40
C LEU A 298 23.59 2.08 -3.03
N GLU A 299 24.65 1.34 -2.69
CA GLU A 299 25.45 1.51 -1.47
C GLU A 299 26.16 2.87 -1.45
N GLU A 300 26.76 3.28 -2.57
CA GLU A 300 27.33 4.62 -2.70
C GLU A 300 26.27 5.72 -2.61
N ALA A 301 25.06 5.46 -3.14
CA ALA A 301 23.94 6.38 -3.03
C ALA A 301 23.47 6.56 -1.58
N VAL A 302 23.49 5.50 -0.76
CA VAL A 302 23.22 5.57 0.69
C VAL A 302 24.20 6.51 1.38
N VAL A 303 25.51 6.32 1.17
CA VAL A 303 26.54 7.18 1.78
C VAL A 303 26.37 8.65 1.35
N LYS A 304 26.07 8.90 0.07
CA LYS A 304 25.83 10.27 -0.43
C LYS A 304 24.56 10.89 0.15
N ALA A 305 23.51 10.10 0.38
CA ALA A 305 22.28 10.56 1.02
C ALA A 305 22.51 10.93 2.49
N GLU A 306 23.29 10.14 3.23
CA GLU A 306 23.68 10.46 4.62
C GLU A 306 24.44 11.78 4.69
N GLN A 307 25.40 11.99 3.79
CA GLN A 307 26.16 13.25 3.71
C GLN A 307 25.25 14.44 3.37
N PHE A 308 24.31 14.24 2.44
CA PHE A 308 23.31 15.25 2.09
C PHE A 308 22.45 15.62 3.30
N LEU A 309 21.87 14.63 3.99
CA LEU A 309 21.04 14.85 5.17
C LEU A 309 21.78 15.59 6.28
N ASN A 310 23.00 15.14 6.59
CA ASN A 310 23.84 15.79 7.60
C ASN A 310 24.12 17.27 7.24
N LYS A 311 24.47 17.56 5.98
CA LYS A 311 24.70 18.93 5.50
C LYS A 311 23.44 19.79 5.52
N LYS A 312 22.26 19.18 5.38
CA LYS A 312 20.96 19.87 5.34
C LYS A 312 20.30 20.01 6.72
N GLY A 313 20.97 19.58 7.79
CA GLY A 313 20.50 19.77 9.16
C GLY A 313 19.70 18.59 9.71
N TYR A 314 19.82 17.42 9.10
CA TYR A 314 19.26 16.15 9.58
C TYR A 314 20.42 15.21 9.96
N PRO A 315 21.15 15.48 11.06
CA PRO A 315 22.25 14.63 11.49
C PRO A 315 21.73 13.31 12.06
N HIS A 316 22.63 12.33 12.22
CA HIS A 316 22.34 11.04 12.86
C HIS A 316 21.22 10.22 12.18
N MET A 317 21.03 10.37 10.88
CA MET A 317 20.10 9.55 10.12
C MET A 317 20.77 8.24 9.69
N THR A 318 20.09 7.10 9.85
CA THR A 318 20.55 5.77 9.42
C THR A 318 19.60 5.19 8.39
N ALA A 319 20.13 4.63 7.29
CA ALA A 319 19.31 3.97 6.28
C ALA A 319 18.72 2.65 6.83
N VAL A 320 17.43 2.44 6.65
CA VAL A 320 16.70 1.22 7.05
C VAL A 320 16.12 0.45 5.86
N ASN A 321 16.11 1.07 4.68
CA ASN A 321 15.76 0.46 3.41
C ASN A 321 16.41 1.27 2.26
N ALA A 322 16.78 0.57 1.20
CA ALA A 322 17.34 1.15 -0.01
C ALA A 322 16.84 0.32 -1.20
N ASP A 323 16.03 0.94 -2.04
CA ASP A 323 15.45 0.30 -3.22
C ASP A 323 15.84 1.07 -4.48
N ARG A 324 16.12 0.34 -5.56
CA ARG A 324 16.38 0.93 -6.86
C ARG A 324 15.12 0.89 -7.72
N TYR A 325 14.80 2.02 -8.34
CA TYR A 325 13.80 2.11 -9.40
C TYR A 325 14.39 2.90 -10.57
N ASP A 326 14.62 2.21 -11.70
CA ASP A 326 15.32 2.76 -12.87
C ASP A 326 16.70 3.36 -12.50
N ASN A 327 16.94 4.65 -12.76
CA ASN A 327 18.17 5.36 -12.43
C ASN A 327 18.06 6.14 -11.11
N ILE A 328 17.11 5.79 -10.24
CA ILE A 328 16.86 6.44 -8.95
C ILE A 328 17.01 5.44 -7.81
N GLY A 329 17.74 5.82 -6.77
CA GLY A 329 17.72 5.16 -5.46
C GLY A 329 16.68 5.81 -4.56
N ASN A 330 15.69 5.04 -4.13
CA ASN A 330 14.71 5.43 -3.11
C ASN A 330 15.17 4.86 -1.77
N LEU A 331 15.53 5.75 -0.85
CA LEU A 331 16.18 5.39 0.40
C LEU A 331 15.32 5.84 1.56
N THR A 332 15.10 4.97 2.55
CA THR A 332 14.38 5.31 3.77
C THR A 332 15.37 5.44 4.91
N PHE A 333 15.36 6.59 5.58
CA PHE A 333 16.20 6.92 6.72
C PHE A 333 15.35 7.14 7.96
N VAL A 334 15.89 6.81 9.12
CA VAL A 334 15.30 7.12 10.44
C VAL A 334 16.36 7.74 11.35
N THR A 335 15.95 8.57 12.30
CA THR A 335 16.88 9.09 13.33
C THR A 335 17.49 7.95 14.12
N ASN A 336 18.80 8.01 14.37
CA ASN A 336 19.51 7.12 15.28
C ASN A 336 19.98 7.92 16.49
N GLN A 337 19.51 7.54 17.67
CA GLN A 337 19.91 8.14 18.93
C GLN A 337 20.48 7.06 19.84
N ASN A 338 21.80 7.10 20.09
CA ASN A 338 22.51 6.13 20.94
C ASN A 338 22.27 4.67 20.51
N ASP A 339 22.43 4.38 19.22
CA ASP A 339 22.20 3.06 18.60
C ASP A 339 20.75 2.56 18.63
N VAL A 340 19.78 3.46 18.90
CA VAL A 340 18.35 3.19 18.81
C VAL A 340 17.77 3.88 17.59
N LEU A 341 17.15 3.11 16.70
CA LEU A 341 16.50 3.61 15.49
C LEU A 341 15.08 4.10 15.78
N ILE A 342 14.82 5.39 15.58
CA ILE A 342 13.54 6.03 15.89
C ILE A 342 12.67 6.09 14.63
N TYR A 343 11.90 5.03 14.39
CA TYR A 343 11.06 4.90 13.20
C TYR A 343 10.00 5.98 13.00
N PRO A 344 9.38 6.58 14.04
CA PRO A 344 8.49 7.72 13.85
C PRO A 344 9.20 8.93 13.20
N GLU A 345 10.52 9.06 13.37
CA GLU A 345 11.32 10.14 12.80
C GLU A 345 11.93 9.71 11.45
N LYS A 346 11.04 9.35 10.52
CA LYS A 346 11.40 8.85 9.19
C LYS A 346 11.53 9.96 8.15
N MET A 347 12.45 9.77 7.22
CA MET A 347 12.58 10.54 5.98
C MET A 347 12.82 9.59 4.80
N THR A 348 12.23 9.91 3.65
CA THR A 348 12.47 9.18 2.40
C THR A 348 13.25 10.08 1.44
N ILE A 349 14.37 9.61 0.91
CA ILE A 349 15.28 10.37 0.04
C ILE A 349 15.31 9.72 -1.34
N ARG A 350 15.26 10.55 -2.39
CA ARG A 350 15.45 10.13 -3.78
C ARG A 350 16.82 10.61 -4.25
N ILE A 351 17.67 9.69 -4.67
CA ILE A 351 19.00 9.96 -5.20
C ILE A 351 19.04 9.59 -6.68
N GLY A 352 19.45 10.51 -7.55
CA GLY A 352 19.74 10.17 -8.95
C GLY A 352 21.06 9.41 -9.03
N LEU A 353 21.03 8.17 -9.53
CA LEU A 353 22.18 7.26 -9.58
C LEU A 353 23.21 7.64 -10.66
N ASP A 354 22.88 8.59 -11.54
CA ASP A 354 23.80 9.16 -12.54
C ASP A 354 24.97 9.93 -11.92
N THR A 355 24.72 10.58 -10.79
CA THR A 355 25.65 11.48 -10.10
C THR A 355 25.74 11.18 -8.60
N GLY A 356 24.72 10.52 -8.04
CA GLY A 356 24.53 10.32 -6.61
C GLY A 356 24.03 11.58 -5.89
N THR A 357 23.39 12.51 -6.61
CA THR A 357 22.84 13.74 -6.03
C THR A 357 21.40 13.52 -5.57
N ALA A 358 21.03 14.13 -4.44
CA ALA A 358 19.66 14.11 -3.95
C ALA A 358 18.76 14.95 -4.85
N VAL A 359 17.75 14.30 -5.44
CA VAL A 359 16.74 14.89 -6.31
C VAL A 359 15.40 15.05 -5.61
N GLY A 360 15.24 14.49 -4.41
CA GLY A 360 14.05 14.72 -3.62
C GLY A 360 14.16 14.18 -2.20
N PHE A 361 13.31 14.68 -1.32
CA PHE A 361 12.98 13.98 -0.08
C PHE A 361 11.58 14.31 0.43
N GLU A 362 11.07 13.43 1.27
CA GLU A 362 9.85 13.58 2.06
C GLU A 362 10.21 13.45 3.55
N ALA A 363 9.79 14.43 4.35
CA ALA A 363 10.14 14.59 5.75
C ALA A 363 8.94 14.90 6.65
N SER A 364 7.72 14.79 6.15
CA SER A 364 6.52 15.07 6.94
C SER A 364 6.47 14.28 8.26
N GLU A 365 6.84 13.00 8.26
CA GLU A 365 6.88 12.18 9.48
C GLU A 365 7.92 12.69 10.48
N TYR A 366 9.16 12.90 10.04
CA TYR A 366 10.20 13.54 10.85
C TYR A 366 9.72 14.88 11.44
N VAL A 367 9.17 15.77 10.62
CA VAL A 367 8.67 17.09 11.07
C VAL A 367 7.56 16.97 12.11
N ASN A 368 6.69 15.96 11.98
CA ASN A 368 5.58 15.72 12.90
C ASN A 368 6.01 15.08 14.23
N GLU A 369 7.02 14.23 14.18
CA GLU A 369 7.35 13.33 15.28
C GLU A 369 8.63 13.71 16.02
N HIS A 370 9.52 14.50 15.40
CA HIS A 370 10.82 14.82 15.96
C HIS A 370 10.72 15.59 17.28
N LYS A 371 11.54 15.18 18.25
CA LYS A 371 11.65 15.81 19.56
C LYS A 371 13.12 15.98 19.91
N ASP A 372 13.59 17.22 20.02
CA ASP A 372 14.99 17.53 20.38
C ASP A 372 15.47 16.82 21.66
N ASN A 373 14.55 16.60 22.62
CA ASN A 373 14.84 16.06 23.94
C ASN A 373 14.18 14.70 24.20
N ARG A 374 14.09 13.84 23.18
CA ARG A 374 13.51 12.49 23.33
C ARG A 374 14.30 11.69 24.36
N LYS A 375 13.63 11.27 25.43
CA LYS A 375 14.19 10.40 26.47
C LYS A 375 13.88 8.96 26.14
N ILE A 376 14.93 8.20 25.81
CA ILE A 376 14.83 6.77 25.55
C ILE A 376 15.11 6.03 26.87
N PRO A 377 14.16 5.22 27.38
CA PRO A 377 14.36 4.41 28.58
C PRO A 377 15.42 3.33 28.32
N LYS A 378 15.93 2.73 29.40
CA LYS A 378 16.76 1.53 29.27
C LYS A 378 15.86 0.30 29.13
N PRO A 379 16.22 -0.68 28.29
CA PRO A 379 15.47 -1.92 28.18
C PRO A 379 15.51 -2.69 29.51
N LYS A 380 14.41 -3.31 29.92
CA LYS A 380 14.39 -4.20 31.10
C LYS A 380 14.87 -5.60 30.77
N LEU A 381 14.58 -6.08 29.55
CA LEU A 381 15.09 -7.33 29.05
C LEU A 381 16.45 -7.13 28.39
N THR A 382 17.32 -8.13 28.53
CA THR A 382 18.51 -8.24 27.69
C THR A 382 18.12 -8.78 26.31
N LEU A 383 18.97 -8.56 25.31
CA LEU A 383 18.79 -9.14 23.97
C LEU A 383 18.60 -10.66 24.02
N ALA A 384 19.37 -11.36 24.86
CA ALA A 384 19.29 -12.82 24.99
C ALA A 384 17.97 -13.30 25.60
N GLU A 385 17.35 -12.50 26.48
CA GLU A 385 16.02 -12.77 27.01
C GLU A 385 14.93 -12.49 25.97
N ALA A 386 15.03 -11.35 25.27
CA ALA A 386 14.10 -11.00 24.19
C ALA A 386 14.07 -12.07 23.09
N LYS A 387 15.23 -12.62 22.70
CA LYS A 387 15.31 -13.70 21.68
C LYS A 387 14.49 -14.94 22.03
N LYS A 388 14.24 -15.23 23.32
CA LYS A 388 13.42 -16.37 23.74
C LYS A 388 11.93 -16.20 23.39
N PHE A 389 11.50 -14.97 23.12
CA PHE A 389 10.15 -14.64 22.69
C PHE A 389 10.00 -14.65 21.17
N LEU A 390 11.05 -14.91 20.38
CA LEU A 390 10.89 -15.10 18.94
C LEU A 390 10.18 -16.41 18.63
N ASN A 391 9.55 -16.49 17.47
CA ASN A 391 9.03 -17.75 16.94
C ASN A 391 10.18 -18.78 16.81
N SER A 392 9.94 -20.03 17.23
CA SER A 392 10.96 -21.08 17.24
C SER A 392 11.50 -21.43 15.84
N ASP A 393 10.69 -21.20 14.81
CA ASP A 393 11.05 -21.45 13.40
C ASP A 393 11.75 -20.22 12.77
N PHE A 394 11.88 -19.11 13.51
CA PHE A 394 12.48 -17.87 13.00
C PHE A 394 14.00 -17.97 12.91
N LYS A 395 14.52 -17.71 11.72
CA LYS A 395 15.94 -17.64 11.41
C LYS A 395 16.38 -16.19 11.38
N GLU A 396 16.94 -15.72 12.48
CA GLU A 396 17.45 -14.34 12.61
C GLU A 396 18.62 -14.08 11.67
N ASN A 397 18.54 -12.99 10.91
CA ASN A 397 19.63 -12.46 10.08
C ASN A 397 20.33 -11.28 10.76
N TYR A 398 19.58 -10.39 11.40
CA TYR A 398 20.10 -9.26 12.15
C TYR A 398 19.18 -8.89 13.32
N HIS A 399 19.74 -8.14 14.28
CA HIS A 399 18.98 -7.48 15.32
C HIS A 399 19.50 -6.06 15.57
N ARG A 400 18.65 -5.19 16.08
CA ARG A 400 18.98 -3.81 16.50
C ARG A 400 17.94 -3.26 17.47
N MET A 401 18.25 -2.16 18.15
CA MET A 401 17.27 -1.47 18.98
C MET A 401 16.44 -0.52 18.12
N ALA A 402 15.13 -0.51 18.36
CA ALA A 402 14.19 0.36 17.65
C ALA A 402 13.25 1.06 18.63
N TRP A 403 12.82 2.26 18.26
CA TRP A 403 11.75 2.99 18.92
C TRP A 403 10.64 3.17 17.91
N ILE A 404 9.50 2.53 18.13
CA ILE A 404 8.38 2.49 17.19
C ILE A 404 7.13 3.10 17.81
N LYS A 405 6.12 3.37 16.97
CA LYS A 405 4.74 3.50 17.42
C LYS A 405 4.03 2.20 17.14
N ASN A 406 3.46 1.58 18.17
CA ASN A 406 2.57 0.43 17.98
C ASN A 406 1.20 0.89 17.41
N ASP A 407 0.27 -0.05 17.18
CA ASP A 407 -1.01 0.27 16.55
C ASP A 407 -1.88 1.24 17.37
N ASP A 408 -1.68 1.27 18.70
CA ASP A 408 -2.34 2.23 19.59
C ASP A 408 -1.71 3.64 19.51
N SER A 409 -0.74 3.83 18.61
CA SER A 409 0.07 5.05 18.48
C SER A 409 0.88 5.39 19.74
N VAL A 410 1.16 4.37 20.56
CA VAL A 410 2.01 4.48 21.74
C VAL A 410 3.45 4.25 21.32
N GLU A 411 4.32 5.17 21.73
CA GLU A 411 5.75 5.07 21.50
C GLU A 411 6.38 4.04 22.47
N VAL A 412 7.06 3.04 21.92
CA VAL A 412 7.63 1.92 22.68
C VAL A 412 9.07 1.61 22.23
N LEU A 413 9.93 1.25 23.18
CA LEU A 413 11.28 0.75 22.91
C LEU A 413 11.20 -0.76 22.62
N THR A 414 11.82 -1.19 21.54
CA THR A 414 11.78 -2.58 21.07
C THR A 414 13.16 -3.07 20.64
N TYR A 415 13.31 -4.39 20.65
CA TYR A 415 14.30 -5.10 19.86
C TYR A 415 13.69 -5.42 18.50
N GLU A 416 14.29 -4.90 17.44
CA GLU A 416 13.96 -5.25 16.06
C GLU A 416 14.80 -6.46 15.64
N PHE A 417 14.15 -7.49 15.12
CA PHE A 417 14.78 -8.67 14.53
C PHE A 417 14.36 -8.79 13.07
N GLY A 418 15.33 -8.80 12.16
CA GLY A 418 15.10 -9.13 10.76
C GLY A 418 15.56 -10.54 10.47
N GLY A 419 14.74 -11.32 9.77
CA GLY A 419 15.01 -12.73 9.54
C GLY A 419 13.96 -13.41 8.68
N GLU A 420 13.99 -14.74 8.66
CA GLU A 420 13.09 -15.54 7.83
C GLU A 420 12.27 -16.51 8.68
N VAL A 421 11.00 -16.67 8.34
CA VAL A 421 10.17 -17.78 8.80
C VAL A 421 9.21 -18.19 7.69
N ASN A 422 8.95 -19.49 7.54
CA ASN A 422 8.10 -20.04 6.47
C ASN A 422 8.50 -19.64 5.03
N GLY A 423 9.79 -19.37 4.78
CA GLY A 423 10.29 -18.98 3.46
C GLY A 423 10.09 -17.49 3.11
N THR A 424 9.60 -16.70 4.06
CA THR A 424 9.34 -15.27 3.88
C THR A 424 10.18 -14.44 4.86
N GLN A 425 10.66 -13.28 4.40
CA GLN A 425 11.44 -12.36 5.22
C GLN A 425 10.52 -11.49 6.07
N TYR A 426 10.83 -11.35 7.36
CA TYR A 426 10.07 -10.54 8.31
C TYR A 426 10.99 -9.63 9.11
N ARG A 427 10.39 -8.53 9.58
CA ARG A 427 10.88 -7.67 10.65
C ARG A 427 9.93 -7.78 11.83
N ILE A 428 10.42 -8.29 12.96
CA ILE A 428 9.67 -8.49 14.19
C ILE A 428 10.19 -7.49 15.23
N TYR A 429 9.28 -6.76 15.89
CA TYR A 429 9.62 -5.83 16.96
C TYR A 429 9.09 -6.37 18.29
N LEU A 430 10.01 -6.80 19.17
CA LEU A 430 9.68 -7.26 20.53
C LEU A 430 9.85 -6.12 21.52
N ASN A 431 8.85 -5.86 22.36
CA ASN A 431 8.93 -4.87 23.42
C ASN A 431 10.13 -5.15 24.33
N ALA A 432 10.96 -4.14 24.55
CA ALA A 432 12.19 -4.29 25.31
C ALA A 432 11.98 -4.39 26.83
N ASP A 433 10.74 -4.21 27.31
CA ASP A 433 10.35 -4.35 28.71
C ASP A 433 9.80 -5.74 29.04
N ASP A 434 9.01 -6.35 28.16
CA ASP A 434 8.27 -7.60 28.45
C ASP A 434 8.37 -8.69 27.35
N GLY A 435 8.99 -8.38 26.21
CA GLY A 435 9.25 -9.34 25.14
C GLY A 435 8.06 -9.60 24.22
N ILE A 436 6.92 -8.93 24.45
CA ILE A 436 5.72 -9.09 23.61
C ILE A 436 5.95 -8.42 22.25
N GLU A 437 5.53 -9.05 21.16
CA GLU A 437 5.52 -8.45 19.82
C GLU A 437 4.64 -7.19 19.79
N GLU A 438 5.23 -6.06 19.44
CA GLU A 438 4.55 -4.78 19.21
C GLU A 438 4.19 -4.58 17.74
N SER A 439 4.97 -5.16 16.82
CA SER A 439 4.72 -5.15 15.38
C SER A 439 5.45 -6.31 14.69
N VAL A 440 4.86 -6.81 13.60
CA VAL A 440 5.47 -7.79 12.69
C VAL A 440 5.14 -7.37 11.27
N GLU A 441 6.19 -7.22 10.46
CA GLU A 441 6.11 -6.71 9.10
C GLU A 441 6.79 -7.68 8.14
N GLU A 442 6.09 -8.09 7.10
CA GLU A 442 6.69 -8.79 5.97
C GLU A 442 7.63 -7.84 5.20
N ILE A 443 8.86 -8.28 4.98
CA ILE A 443 9.84 -7.57 4.13
C ILE A 443 9.67 -8.10 2.72
N ARG A 444 8.96 -7.34 1.89
CA ARG A 444 8.80 -7.67 0.47
C ARG A 444 10.11 -7.43 -0.27
N ALA A 445 10.48 -8.35 -1.16
CA ALA A 445 11.55 -8.11 -2.11
C ALA A 445 11.17 -6.92 -3.01
N SER A 446 12.04 -5.94 -3.13
CA SER A 446 11.84 -4.81 -4.05
C SER A 446 11.67 -5.35 -5.47
N SER A 447 10.56 -5.03 -6.11
CA SER A 447 10.13 -5.48 -7.44
C SER A 447 11.03 -5.03 -8.60
N GLY A 448 12.22 -4.50 -8.31
CA GLY A 448 13.23 -4.07 -9.28
C GLY A 448 14.57 -4.82 -9.18
N VAL A 449 14.67 -5.86 -8.34
CA VAL A 449 15.85 -6.73 -8.33
C VAL A 449 15.61 -7.81 -9.37
N ASP A 450 15.91 -7.49 -10.63
CA ASP A 450 16.37 -8.52 -11.55
C ASP A 450 17.61 -9.15 -10.89
N GLN A 451 17.43 -10.32 -10.28
CA GLN A 451 18.53 -11.14 -9.86
C GLN A 451 19.16 -11.73 -11.13
N LYS A 452 20.17 -11.01 -11.63
CA LYS A 452 21.11 -11.35 -12.70
C LYS A 452 20.63 -11.26 -14.14
#